data_AF-R7TTF6-F1
#
_entry.id   AF-R7TTF6-F1
#
_cell.length_a   1.000
_cell.length_b   1.000
_cell.length_c   1.000
_cell.angle_alpha   90.00
_cell.angle_beta   90.00
_cell.angle_gamma   90.00
#
_symmetry.space_group_name_H-M   'P 1'
#
loop_
_entity.id
_entity.type
_entity.pdbx_description
1 polymer ?
#
loop_
_entity_poly.entity_id
_entity_poly.type
_entity_poly.pdbx_seq_one_letter_code
_entity_poly.pdbx_strand_id
1 'polypeptide(L)'
;KVRVMKMELDPYLNMYFNKAKDFWCQDPSKQSKMHDIVLIKPLEEPMTATVHHYIHEPVFPLGNIRDPVTGRRCRGPDYID
;
A
#
# COMPACT_ATOMS: atom_id res chain seq x y z
N LYS A 1 7.61 -7.65 -0.27
CA LYS A 1 8.00 -6.60 -1.25
C LYS A 1 6.77 -5.75 -1.53
N VAL A 2 6.84 -4.44 -1.33
CA VAL A 2 5.72 -3.50 -1.54
C VAL A 2 6.14 -2.49 -2.59
N ARG A 3 5.29 -2.23 -3.59
CA ARG A 3 5.53 -1.20 -4.60
C ARG A 3 4.79 0.07 -4.22
N VAL A 4 5.53 1.17 -4.06
CA VAL A 4 4.99 2.49 -3.76
C VAL A 4 5.08 3.35 -5.00
N MET A 5 3.97 4.00 -5.35
CA MET A 5 3.91 4.96 -6.44
C MET A 5 3.93 6.37 -5.86
N LYS A 6 4.82 7.24 -6.36
CA LYS A 6 4.83 8.67 -6.02
C LYS A 6 4.68 9.49 -7.29
N MET A 7 4.00 10.62 -7.18
CA MET A 7 3.93 11.59 -8.26
C MET A 7 5.25 12.38 -8.31
N GLU A 8 5.97 12.28 -9.42
CA GLU A 8 7.17 13.09 -9.70
C GLU A 8 6.85 14.07 -10.82
N LEU A 9 7.23 15.33 -10.63
CA LEU A 9 7.02 16.39 -11.61
C LEU A 9 8.08 16.29 -12.70
N ASP A 10 7.65 16.21 -13.96
CA ASP A 10 8.50 16.49 -15.10
C ASP A 10 8.49 18.00 -15.38
N PRO A 11 9.62 18.73 -15.19
CA PRO A 11 9.67 20.18 -15.34
C PRO A 11 9.59 20.64 -16.81
N TYR A 12 9.86 19.77 -17.78
CA TYR A 12 9.76 20.12 -19.20
C TYR A 12 8.29 20.13 -19.64
N LEU A 13 7.52 19.14 -19.20
CA LEU A 13 6.10 18.99 -19.52
C LEU A 13 5.18 19.71 -18.52
N ASN A 14 5.70 20.13 -17.36
CA ASN A 14 4.93 20.61 -16.22
C ASN A 14 3.79 19.65 -15.85
N MET A 15 4.07 18.35 -15.87
CA MET A 15 3.09 17.30 -15.60
C MET A 15 3.65 16.27 -14.61
N TYR A 16 2.80 15.75 -13.74
CA TYR A 16 3.17 14.71 -12.79
C TYR A 16 2.99 13.32 -13.39
N PHE A 17 3.98 12.47 -13.18
CA PHE A 17 3.94 11.07 -13.57
C PHE A 17 4.14 10.16 -12.36
N ASN A 18 3.55 8.96 -12.45
CA ASN A 18 3.70 7.92 -11.46
C ASN A 18 5.09 7.29 -11.54
N LYS A 19 5.91 7.45 -10.50
CA LYS A 19 7.19 6.78 -10.34
C LYS A 19 7.10 5.67 -9.30
N ALA A 20 7.37 4.44 -9.74
CA ALA A 20 7.39 3.26 -8.88
C ALA A 20 8.71 3.16 -8.11
N LYS A 21 8.62 2.84 -6.82
CA LYS A 21 9.76 2.42 -6.00
C LYS A 21 9.37 1.19 -5.17
N ASP A 22 10.20 0.17 -5.23
CA ASP A 22 9.97 -1.06 -4.47
C ASP A 22 10.64 -0.94 -3.08
N PHE A 23 9.89 -1.24 -2.02
CA PHE A 23 10.36 -1.28 -0.65
C PHE A 23 10.29 -2.70 -0.09
N TRP A 24 11.32 -3.09 0.66
CA TRP A 24 11.31 -4.32 1.44
C TRP A 24 10.75 -4.02 2.83
N CYS A 25 9.70 -4.75 3.19
CA CYS A 25 8.96 -4.56 4.41
C CYS A 25 8.86 -5.89 5.16
N GLN A 26 8.99 -5.85 6.48
CA GLN A 26 8.66 -6.97 7.35
C GLN A 26 7.13 -7.08 7.51
N ASP A 27 6.60 -8.30 7.45
CA ASP A 27 5.19 -8.56 7.78
C ASP A 27 5.12 -9.43 9.06
N PRO A 28 4.92 -8.82 10.25
CA PRO A 28 4.89 -9.57 11.50
C PRO A 28 3.63 -10.45 11.65
N SER A 29 2.49 -10.03 11.10
CA SER A 29 1.22 -10.74 11.21
C SER A 29 0.99 -11.74 10.08
N LYS A 30 1.74 -11.63 8.97
CA LYS A 30 1.63 -12.45 7.75
C LYS A 30 0.21 -12.48 7.16
N GLN A 31 -0.56 -11.40 7.39
CA GLN A 31 -1.95 -11.31 6.93
C GLN A 31 -2.06 -10.75 5.50
N SER A 32 -0.99 -10.13 4.99
CA SER A 32 -1.00 -9.44 3.69
C SER A 32 -0.95 -10.43 2.54
N LYS A 33 -1.82 -10.24 1.54
CA LYS A 33 -1.82 -11.01 0.29
C LYS A 33 -1.22 -10.20 -0.85
N MET A 34 -0.90 -10.88 -1.95
CA MET A 34 -0.47 -10.22 -3.17
C MET A 34 -1.59 -9.32 -3.70
N HIS A 35 -1.22 -8.13 -4.16
CA HIS A 35 -2.13 -7.09 -4.68
C HIS A 35 -3.03 -6.38 -3.65
N ASP A 36 -2.86 -6.63 -2.35
CA ASP A 36 -3.48 -5.80 -1.33
C ASP A 36 -2.87 -4.39 -1.31
N ILE A 37 -3.68 -3.40 -0.98
CA ILE A 37 -3.18 -2.05 -0.66
C ILE A 37 -2.88 -2.02 0.84
N VAL A 38 -1.61 -1.84 1.17
CA VAL A 38 -1.09 -1.94 2.54
C VAL A 38 -0.50 -0.61 3.02
N LEU A 39 -0.62 -0.35 4.31
CA LEU A 39 0.07 0.75 4.98
C LEU A 39 1.41 0.25 5.53
N ILE A 40 2.50 0.90 5.14
CA ILE A 40 3.85 0.63 5.64
C ILE A 40 4.31 1.75 6.57
N LYS A 41 5.01 1.38 7.65
CA LYS A 41 5.62 2.31 8.61
C LYS A 41 7.11 2.04 8.72
N PRO A 42 7.95 3.05 9.02
CA PRO A 42 9.38 2.83 9.25
C PRO A 42 9.58 2.02 10.54
N LEU A 43 10.61 1.18 10.58
CA LEU A 43 11.09 0.62 11.85
C LEU A 43 11.94 1.66 12.58
N GLU A 44 11.96 1.57 13.91
CA GLU A 44 12.87 2.35 14.75
C GLU A 44 14.33 2.00 14.44
N GLU A 45 14.61 0.70 14.25
CA GLU A 45 15.92 0.19 13.86
C GLU A 45 15.83 -0.68 12.59
N PRO A 46 16.74 -0.50 11.62
CA PRO A 46 16.75 -1.30 10.41
C PRO A 46 17.18 -2.74 10.71
N MET A 47 16.32 -3.72 10.42
CA MET A 47 16.63 -5.14 10.65
C MET A 47 17.75 -5.68 9.74
N THR A 48 17.81 -5.19 8.51
CA THR A 48 18.77 -5.64 7.48
C THR A 48 19.04 -4.47 6.55
N ALA A 49 20.13 -4.51 5.78
CA ALA A 49 20.52 -3.46 4.85
C ALA A 49 19.41 -3.00 3.86
N THR A 50 18.43 -3.85 3.58
CA THR A 50 17.31 -3.54 2.67
C THR A 50 15.97 -3.34 3.37
N VAL A 51 15.81 -3.81 4.62
CA VAL A 51 14.52 -3.85 5.33
C VAL A 51 14.48 -2.73 6.36
N HIS A 52 13.78 -1.66 6.00
CA HIS A 52 13.62 -0.46 6.84
C HIS A 52 12.17 -0.19 7.26
N HIS A 53 11.20 -0.93 6.71
CA HIS A 53 9.78 -0.71 6.93
C HIS A 53 9.09 -1.99 7.38
N TYR A 54 7.96 -1.86 8.04
CA TYR A 54 7.07 -2.97 8.38
C TYR A 54 5.66 -2.68 7.87
N ILE A 55 4.91 -3.73 7.58
CA ILE A 55 3.50 -3.64 7.22
C ILE A 55 2.71 -3.44 8.51
N HIS A 56 2.01 -2.30 8.62
CA HIS A 56 1.18 -1.99 9.78
C HIS A 56 -0.20 -2.65 9.67
N GLU A 57 -0.87 -2.46 8.54
CA GLU A 57 -2.18 -3.01 8.28
C GLU A 57 -2.49 -3.13 6.77
N PRO A 58 -3.28 -4.12 6.35
CA PRO A 58 -3.87 -4.16 5.02
C PRO A 58 -5.11 -3.24 4.97
N VAL A 59 -4.96 -2.08 4.33
CA VAL A 59 -6.03 -1.06 4.25
C VAL A 59 -7.14 -1.51 3.31
N PHE A 60 -6.77 -2.02 2.13
CA PHE A 60 -7.74 -2.57 1.18
C PHE A 60 -7.29 -3.97 0.74
N PRO A 61 -7.85 -5.03 1.34
CA PRO A 61 -7.57 -6.40 0.91
C PRO A 61 -8.30 -6.73 -0.39
N LEU A 62 -7.62 -7.41 -1.30
CA LEU A 62 -8.17 -7.81 -2.59
C LEU A 62 -9.39 -8.73 -2.40
N GLY A 63 -10.53 -8.34 -2.97
CA GLY A 63 -11.76 -9.14 -2.99
C GLY A 63 -12.63 -9.04 -1.72
N ASN A 64 -12.18 -8.34 -0.67
CA ASN A 64 -12.98 -8.10 0.53
C ASN A 64 -12.86 -6.66 1.01
N ILE A 65 -13.01 -5.73 0.06
CA ILE A 65 -12.93 -4.29 0.32
C ILE A 65 -14.16 -3.87 1.13
N ARG A 66 -13.91 -3.12 2.20
CA ARG A 66 -14.95 -2.38 2.93
C ARG A 66 -14.77 -0.90 2.65
N ASP A 67 -15.86 -0.22 2.32
CA ASP A 67 -15.86 1.22 2.18
C ASP A 67 -15.50 1.86 3.53
N PRO A 68 -14.45 2.69 3.63
CA PRO A 68 -14.05 3.32 4.88
C PRO A 68 -15.07 4.33 5.41
N VAL A 69 -15.98 4.83 4.56
CA VAL A 69 -17.00 5.81 4.97
C VAL A 69 -18.19 5.10 5.62
N THR A 70 -18.74 4.06 4.99
CA THR A 70 -19.95 3.37 5.47
C THR A 70 -19.69 2.07 6.23
N GLY A 71 -18.49 1.48 6.09
CA GLY A 71 -18.12 0.18 6.65
C GLY A 71 -18.72 -1.04 5.94
N ARG A 72 -19.51 -0.83 4.88
CA ARG A 72 -20.15 -1.90 4.09
C ARG A 72 -19.17 -2.52 3.10
N ARG A 73 -19.42 -3.77 2.72
CA ARG A 73 -18.66 -4.43 1.66
C ARG A 73 -19.04 -3.86 0.30
N CYS A 74 -18.04 -3.61 -0.52
CA CYS A 74 -18.24 -3.09 -1.86
C CYS A 74 -17.43 -3.87 -2.90
N ARG A 75 -17.93 -3.87 -4.13
CA ARG A 75 -17.24 -4.37 -5.32
C ARG A 75 -17.20 -3.23 -6.34
N GLY A 76 -16.08 -2.51 -6.34
CA GLY A 76 -15.99 -1.29 -7.16
C GLY A 76 -16.99 -0.25 -6.65
N PRO A 77 -17.89 0.28 -7.51
CA PRO A 77 -18.86 1.29 -7.10
C PRO A 77 -20.08 0.72 -6.33
N ASP A 78 -20.35 -0.58 -6.41
CA ASP A 78 -21.57 -1.17 -5.88
C ASP A 78 -21.38 -1.76 -4.48
N TYR A 79 -22.38 -1.60 -3.61
CA TYR A 79 -22.45 -2.31 -2.33
C TYR A 79 -23.01 -3.73 -2.53
N ILE A 80 -22.47 -4.69 -1.78
CA ILE A 80 -22.86 -6.12 -1.88
C ILE A 80 -23.77 -6.53 -0.72
N ASP A 81 -23.83 -5.72 0.33
CA ASP A 81 -24.64 -5.93 1.54
C ASP A 81 -26.05 -5.32 1.42
#